data_AF-A0A7C3QEX6-F1
#
_entry.id   AF-A0A7C3QEX6-F1
#
_cell.length_a   1.000
_cell.length_b   1.000
_cell.length_c   1.000
_cell.angle_alpha   90.00
_cell.angle_beta   90.00
_cell.angle_gamma   90.00
#
_symmetry.space_group_name_H-M   'P 1'
#
loop_
_entity.id
_entity.type
_entity.pdbx_description
1 polymer ?
#
loop_
_entity_poly.entity_id
_entity_poly.type
_entity_poly.pdbx_seq_one_letter_code
_entity_poly.pdbx_strand_id
1 'polypeptide(L)' 'MIQKTKVRKETKKSSPWWRSKTPAKTVCQMPVKPGQVCPHCGEGILAYDGLFLLTCPACGHVAEGGVFT' A
#
# COMPACT_ATOMS: atom_id res chain seq x y z
N MET A 1 23.44 -50.87 27.33
CA MET A 1 23.31 -50.07 26.08
C MET A 1 22.33 -48.94 26.36
N ILE A 2 22.81 -47.70 26.56
CA ILE A 2 21.98 -46.54 26.91
C ILE A 2 22.17 -45.49 25.82
N GLN A 3 21.10 -45.26 25.05
CA GLN A 3 21.10 -44.37 23.90
C GLN A 3 21.09 -42.92 24.37
N LYS A 4 22.10 -42.13 23.96
CA LYS A 4 22.20 -40.70 24.24
C LYS A 4 21.26 -39.93 23.30
N THR A 5 20.20 -39.32 23.84
CA THR A 5 19.30 -38.43 23.10
C THR A 5 19.98 -37.09 22.82
N LYS A 6 20.14 -36.75 21.53
CA LYS A 6 20.76 -35.51 21.06
C LYS A 6 19.70 -34.39 21.06
N VAL A 7 19.74 -33.51 22.05
CA VAL A 7 18.94 -32.28 22.08
C VAL A 7 19.41 -31.37 20.93
N ARG A 8 18.53 -31.13 19.95
CA ARG A 8 18.77 -30.26 18.79
C ARG A 8 18.65 -28.81 19.24
N LYS A 9 19.79 -28.13 19.40
CA LYS A 9 19.84 -26.69 19.70
C LYS A 9 19.29 -25.90 18.50
N GLU A 10 18.16 -25.23 18.69
CA GLU A 10 17.72 -24.16 17.79
C GLU A 10 18.71 -23.01 17.89
N THR A 11 19.47 -22.80 16.82
CA THR A 11 20.35 -21.66 16.68
C THR A 11 19.50 -20.42 16.46
N LYS A 12 19.26 -19.66 17.52
CA LYS A 12 18.84 -18.25 17.43
C LYS A 12 19.97 -17.47 16.74
N LYS A 13 19.97 -17.49 15.40
CA LYS A 13 20.78 -16.57 14.60
C LYS A 13 20.24 -15.18 14.89
N SER A 14 20.95 -14.43 15.73
CA SER A 14 20.71 -13.02 15.99
C SER A 14 20.68 -12.31 14.63
N SER A 15 19.49 -11.90 14.19
CA SER A 15 19.39 -11.10 12.98
C SER A 15 20.12 -9.80 13.24
N PRO A 16 21.05 -9.41 12.37
CA PRO A 16 21.69 -8.11 12.50
C PRO A 16 20.66 -6.99 12.32
N TRP A 17 20.93 -5.82 12.89
CA TRP A 17 19.99 -4.69 12.99
C TRP A 17 19.52 -4.13 11.63
N TRP A 18 20.18 -4.48 10.51
CA TRP A 18 19.73 -4.15 9.15
C TRP A 18 18.71 -5.13 8.56
N ARG A 19 18.44 -6.25 9.23
CA ARG A 19 17.47 -7.26 8.80
C ARG A 19 16.08 -6.91 9.34
N SER A 20 15.60 -5.74 8.95
CA SER A 20 14.25 -5.27 9.26
C SER A 20 13.24 -6.25 8.67
N LYS A 21 12.32 -6.74 9.50
CA LYS A 21 11.16 -7.52 9.05
C LYS A 21 10.49 -6.76 7.91
N THR A 22 10.22 -7.48 6.82
CA THR A 22 9.56 -7.01 5.58
C THR A 22 8.74 -5.75 5.79
N PRO A 23 9.02 -4.63 5.08
CA PRO A 23 8.18 -3.44 5.20
C PRO A 23 6.75 -3.88 4.88
N ALA A 24 5.83 -3.57 5.79
CA ALA A 24 4.40 -3.78 5.56
C ALA A 24 4.10 -3.22 4.17
N LYS A 25 3.67 -4.10 3.28
CA LYS A 25 3.42 -3.89 1.85
C LYS A 25 2.93 -2.45 1.64
N THR A 26 3.81 -1.54 1.28
CA THR A 26 3.42 -0.19 0.89
C THR A 26 2.63 -0.41 -0.38
N VAL A 27 1.29 -0.36 -0.29
CA VAL A 27 0.45 -0.43 -1.47
C VAL A 27 0.87 0.79 -2.27
N CYS A 28 1.60 0.60 -3.37
CA CYS A 28 1.82 1.66 -4.33
C CYS A 28 0.43 2.11 -4.73
N GLN A 29 -0.04 3.23 -4.16
CA GLN A 29 -1.32 3.81 -4.53
C GLN A 29 -1.13 4.24 -5.97
N MET A 30 -1.70 3.44 -6.88
CA MET A 30 -1.68 3.74 -8.29
C MET A 30 -2.31 5.14 -8.44
N PRO A 31 -1.63 6.10 -9.09
CA PRO A 31 -2.17 7.45 -9.21
C PRO A 31 -3.56 7.38 -9.83
N VAL A 32 -4.52 7.99 -9.16
CA VAL A 32 -5.91 7.98 -9.58
C VAL A 32 -6.03 8.82 -10.85
N LYS A 33 -6.62 8.25 -11.91
CA LYS A 33 -6.70 8.87 -13.24
C LYS A 33 -8.11 9.41 -13.52
N PRO A 34 -8.24 10.47 -14.34
CA PRO A 34 -9.54 10.86 -14.87
C PRO A 34 -10.18 9.70 -15.63
N GLY A 35 -11.50 9.60 -15.53
CA GLY A 35 -12.28 8.51 -16.11
C GLY A 35 -12.32 7.23 -15.27
N GLN A 36 -11.61 7.17 -14.14
CA GLN A 36 -11.75 6.06 -13.18
C GLN A 36 -12.97 6.24 -12.27
N VAL A 37 -13.48 5.12 -11.75
CA VAL A 37 -14.50 5.13 -10.71
C VAL A 37 -13.91 5.73 -9.44
N CYS A 38 -14.68 6.60 -8.79
CA CYS A 38 -14.29 7.25 -7.56
C CYS A 38 -14.07 6.20 -6.46
N PRO A 39 -12.89 6.14 -5.82
CA PRO A 39 -12.61 5.19 -4.75
C PRO A 39 -13.40 5.53 -3.46
N HIS A 40 -13.96 6.73 -3.37
CA HIS A 40 -14.70 7.18 -2.19
C HIS A 40 -16.17 6.74 -2.22
N CYS A 41 -16.88 6.95 -3.34
CA CYS A 41 -18.29 6.57 -3.46
C CYS A 41 -18.54 5.31 -4.28
N GLY A 42 -17.59 4.86 -5.12
CA GLY A 42 -17.75 3.68 -5.97
C GLY A 42 -18.72 3.84 -7.15
N GLU A 43 -19.40 4.98 -7.26
CA GLU A 43 -20.46 5.20 -8.26
C GLU A 43 -20.13 6.32 -9.25
N GLY A 44 -19.48 7.39 -8.79
CA GLY A 44 -19.14 8.54 -9.64
C GLY A 44 -17.85 8.33 -10.42
N ILE A 45 -17.75 8.94 -11.61
CA ILE A 45 -16.52 8.95 -12.40
C ILE A 45 -15.72 10.21 -12.05
N LEU A 46 -14.42 10.05 -11.76
CA LEU A 46 -13.51 11.15 -11.51
C LEU A 46 -13.27 11.96 -12.79
N ALA A 47 -13.47 13.27 -12.71
CA ALA A 47 -13.29 14.21 -13.80
C ALA A 47 -12.55 15.46 -13.31
N TYR A 48 -11.83 16.14 -14.20
CA TYR A 48 -11.26 17.42 -13.86
C TYR A 48 -12.36 18.47 -13.73
N ASP A 49 -12.28 19.28 -12.68
CA ASP A 49 -13.11 20.47 -12.52
C ASP A 49 -12.52 21.68 -13.28
N GLY A 50 -13.14 22.85 -13.13
CA GLY A 50 -12.67 24.10 -13.72
C GLY A 50 -11.33 24.61 -13.21
N LEU A 51 -10.76 23.96 -12.17
CA LEU A 51 -9.47 24.28 -11.57
C LEU A 51 -8.41 23.19 -11.86
N PHE A 52 -8.70 22.25 -12.75
CA PHE A 52 -7.84 21.09 -13.05
C PHE A 52 -7.59 20.17 -11.83
N LEU A 53 -8.48 20.18 -10.85
CA LEU A 53 -8.48 19.21 -9.76
C LEU A 53 -9.30 17.99 -10.15
N LEU A 54 -8.76 16.81 -9.89
CA LEU A 54 -9.48 15.57 -10.19
C LEU A 54 -10.54 15.33 -9.11
N THR A 55 -11.79 15.62 -9.43
CA THR A 55 -12.91 15.60 -8.49
C THR A 55 -13.99 14.62 -8.92
N CYS A 56 -14.72 14.08 -7.95
CA CYS A 56 -15.90 13.27 -8.22
C CYS A 56 -17.15 14.15 -8.14
N PRO A 57 -17.91 14.33 -9.25
CA PRO A 57 -19.12 15.15 -9.24
C PRO A 57 -20.26 14.52 -8.43
N ALA A 58 -20.21 13.23 -8.13
CA ALA A 58 -21.26 12.54 -7.36
C ALA A 58 -21.14 12.78 -5.85
N CYS A 59 -19.93 12.81 -5.30
CA CYS A 59 -19.69 12.91 -3.85
C CYS A 59 -18.83 14.11 -3.43
N GLY A 60 -18.30 14.87 -4.39
CA GLY A 60 -17.40 16.00 -4.13
C GLY A 60 -15.99 15.61 -3.69
N HIS A 61 -15.64 14.32 -3.69
CA HIS A 61 -14.30 13.88 -3.31
C HIS A 61 -13.26 14.41 -4.30
N VAL A 62 -12.23 15.07 -3.77
CA VAL A 62 -11.06 15.52 -4.53
C VAL A 62 -9.98 14.46 -4.39
N ALA A 63 -9.66 13.78 -5.49
CA ALA A 63 -8.57 12.81 -5.50
C ALA A 63 -7.24 13.56 -5.44
N GLU A 64 -6.38 13.16 -4.51
CA GLU A 64 -4.99 13.63 -4.48
C GLU A 64 -4.22 12.98 -5.63
N GLY A 65 -4.20 13.68 -6.76
CA GLY A 65 -3.62 13.20 -8.01
C GLY A 65 -3.41 14.35 -8.97
N GLY A 66 -2.38 15.15 -8.69
CA GLY A 66 -2.09 16.35 -9.47
C GLY A 66 -0.81 17.04 -9.03
N VAL A 67 0.34 16.43 -9.30
CA VAL A 67 1.56 17.21 -9.51
C VAL A 67 2.05 16.82 -10.90
N PHE A 68 2.13 17.82 -11.77
CA PHE A 68 2.70 17.70 -13.12
C PHE A 68 4.18 17.28 -12.98
N THR A 69 4.49 15.99 -13.02
CA THR A 69 5.85 15.45 -13.21
C THR A 69 5.83 14.36 -14.25
#